data_AF-A0A2V7YE34-F1
#
_entry.id   AF-A0A2V7YE34-F1
#
_cell.length_a   1.000
_cell.length_b   1.000
_cell.length_c   1.000
_cell.angle_alpha   90.00
_cell.angle_beta   90.00
_cell.angle_gamma   90.00
#
_symmetry.space_group_name_H-M   'P 1'
#
loop_
_entity.id
_entity.type
_entity.pdbx_description
1 polymer ?
#
loop_
_entity_poly.entity_id
_entity_poly.type
_entity_poly.pdbx_seq_one_letter_code
_entity_poly.pdbx_strand_id
1 'polypeptide(L)'
;MKRALIAILTLLAFCQIVGAAKTATPKGSAQGDLIPKAKAFFQHYVELEHAFDPAIADLYSDDAVIKNTQYRADGKIVPLTKPVAKYKQVLRDYMKTKARQIGDVSNYSNDTYSVEGGKVRIKVTRYSSIEKVSSPVSMLVGPDATGKWLIYEELSESHQKR
;
A
#
# COMPACT_ATOMS: atom_id res chain seq x y z
N MET A 1 -15.71 23.69 -76.11
CA MET A 1 -16.16 25.04 -75.73
C MET A 1 -15.35 25.48 -74.51
N LYS A 2 -14.33 26.34 -74.68
CA LYS A 2 -13.45 26.81 -73.60
C LYS A 2 -13.71 28.29 -73.35
N ARG A 3 -14.31 28.60 -72.20
CA ARG A 3 -14.42 29.93 -71.57
C ARG A 3 -13.27 29.99 -70.54
N ALA A 4 -12.30 30.90 -70.64
CA ALA A 4 -12.32 32.33 -70.33
C ALA A 4 -11.96 32.63 -68.86
N LEU A 5 -11.24 33.75 -68.70
CA LEU A 5 -11.09 34.63 -67.52
C LEU A 5 -9.93 34.44 -66.51
N ILE A 6 -9.04 35.44 -66.59
CA ILE A 6 -8.65 36.42 -65.54
C ILE A 6 -7.58 36.02 -64.50
N ALA A 7 -6.48 36.78 -64.58
CA ALA A 7 -5.47 37.01 -63.56
C ALA A 7 -6.00 37.90 -62.42
N ILE A 8 -5.48 37.76 -61.20
CA ILE A 8 -5.23 38.90 -60.29
C ILE A 8 -4.13 38.52 -59.28
N LEU A 9 -3.22 39.48 -59.17
CA LEU A 9 -2.10 39.68 -58.27
C LEU A 9 -2.54 39.78 -56.80
N THR A 10 -1.79 39.21 -55.84
CA THR A 10 -1.55 39.88 -54.54
C THR A 10 -0.41 39.24 -53.76
N LEU A 11 0.59 40.07 -53.49
CA LEU A 11 1.74 39.87 -52.62
C LEU A 11 1.30 40.15 -51.17
N LEU A 12 1.59 39.26 -50.23
CA LEU A 12 1.62 39.63 -48.80
C LEU A 12 2.57 38.70 -48.03
N ALA A 13 3.72 39.26 -47.70
CA ALA A 13 4.59 38.75 -46.66
C ALA A 13 3.94 39.03 -45.30
N PHE A 14 3.80 38.00 -44.45
CA PHE A 14 3.61 38.18 -43.02
C PHE A 14 4.58 37.25 -42.27
N CYS A 15 5.58 37.89 -41.67
CA CYS A 15 6.37 37.38 -40.56
C CYS A 15 5.42 37.00 -39.42
N GLN A 16 5.52 35.78 -38.88
CA GLN A 16 4.99 35.46 -37.55
C GLN A 16 5.99 34.57 -36.81
N ILE A 17 6.61 35.18 -35.80
CA ILE A 17 7.39 34.56 -34.73
C ILE A 17 6.40 34.12 -33.66
N VAL A 18 6.16 32.82 -33.46
CA VAL A 18 5.60 32.24 -32.22
C VAL A 18 5.88 30.73 -32.24
N GLY A 19 6.37 30.03 -31.23
CA GLY A 19 6.90 30.39 -29.92
C GLY A 19 7.69 29.17 -29.42
N ALA A 20 8.77 29.41 -28.68
CA ALA A 20 9.47 28.34 -27.99
C ALA A 20 8.52 27.75 -26.93
N ALA A 21 7.97 26.57 -27.21
CA ALA A 21 7.24 25.80 -26.23
C ALA A 21 8.20 25.42 -25.11
N LYS A 22 8.22 26.21 -24.04
CA LYS A 22 8.67 25.78 -22.72
C LYS A 22 7.74 24.63 -22.31
N THR A 23 8.15 23.41 -22.61
CA THR A 23 7.62 22.22 -21.94
C THR A 23 8.06 22.31 -20.48
N ALA A 24 7.30 23.05 -19.69
CA ALA A 24 7.32 22.93 -18.25
C ALA A 24 6.70 21.56 -17.93
N THR A 25 7.54 20.55 -17.75
CA THR A 25 7.15 19.29 -17.14
C THR A 25 6.74 19.62 -15.69
N PRO A 26 5.48 19.41 -15.26
CA PRO A 26 5.16 19.54 -13.85
C PRO A 26 5.82 18.35 -13.14
N LYS A 27 7.02 18.59 -12.58
CA LYS A 27 7.67 17.68 -11.64
C LYS A 27 6.98 17.80 -10.28
N GLY A 28 5.68 17.47 -10.25
CA GLY A 28 5.02 17.08 -9.01
C GLY A 28 5.68 15.78 -8.58
N SER A 29 6.53 15.85 -7.55
CA SER A 29 7.33 14.73 -7.08
C SER A 29 6.43 13.53 -6.78
N ALA A 30 6.68 12.38 -7.43
CA ALA A 30 6.02 11.12 -7.13
C ALA A 30 6.11 10.72 -5.64
N GLN A 31 7.06 11.30 -4.89
CA GLN A 31 7.21 11.19 -3.44
C GLN A 31 6.19 11.99 -2.60
N GLY A 32 5.60 13.07 -3.11
CA GLY A 32 4.79 14.02 -2.33
C GLY A 32 3.49 13.43 -1.74
N ASP A 33 2.94 12.40 -2.40
CA ASP A 33 1.64 11.81 -2.03
C ASP A 33 1.76 10.43 -1.36
N LEU A 34 2.97 9.96 -1.03
CA LEU A 34 3.16 8.61 -0.51
C LEU A 34 2.52 8.41 0.87
N ILE A 35 2.71 9.37 1.79
CA ILE A 35 2.18 9.26 3.15
C ILE A 35 0.64 9.27 3.17
N PRO A 36 -0.06 10.21 2.50
CA PRO A 36 -1.52 10.15 2.41
C PRO A 36 -2.05 8.83 1.82
N LYS A 37 -1.41 8.30 0.77
CA LYS A 37 -1.80 7.01 0.18
C LYS A 37 -1.54 5.83 1.12
N ALA A 38 -0.45 5.86 1.88
CA ALA A 38 -0.15 4.85 2.89
C ALA A 38 -1.19 4.85 4.04
N LYS A 39 -1.65 6.04 4.47
CA LYS A 39 -2.74 6.18 5.44
C LYS A 39 -4.03 5.55 4.92
N ALA A 40 -4.42 5.89 3.68
CA ALA A 40 -5.61 5.30 3.05
C ALA A 40 -5.50 3.78 2.89
N PHE A 41 -4.33 3.29 2.47
CA PHE A 41 -4.05 1.86 2.37
C PHE A 41 -4.17 1.15 3.72
N PHE A 42 -3.62 1.74 4.78
CA PHE A 42 -3.70 1.16 6.13
C PHE A 42 -5.13 1.17 6.68
N GLN A 43 -5.89 2.25 6.43
CA GLN A 43 -7.30 2.28 6.77
C GLN A 43 -8.07 1.14 6.07
N HIS A 44 -7.82 0.92 4.78
CA HIS A 44 -8.43 -0.18 4.04
C HIS A 44 -8.04 -1.56 4.60
N TYR A 45 -6.77 -1.74 4.99
CA TYR A 45 -6.33 -2.94 5.70
C TYR A 45 -7.14 -3.20 6.98
N VAL A 46 -7.36 -2.16 7.80
CA VAL A 46 -8.13 -2.25 9.05
C VAL A 46 -9.60 -2.56 8.76
N GLU A 47 -10.19 -1.94 7.74
CA GLU A 47 -11.57 -2.21 7.31
C GLU A 47 -11.76 -3.67 6.91
N LEU A 48 -10.84 -4.24 6.12
CA LEU A 48 -10.88 -5.66 5.75
C LEU A 48 -10.70 -6.58 6.96
N GLU A 49 -9.80 -6.26 7.89
CA GLU A 49 -9.61 -7.03 9.12
C GLU A 49 -10.90 -7.06 9.94
N HIS A 50 -11.50 -5.89 10.19
CA HIS A 50 -12.72 -5.75 11.00
C HIS A 50 -13.94 -6.37 10.32
N ALA A 51 -13.95 -6.43 8.98
CA ALA A 51 -14.95 -7.14 8.21
C ALA A 51 -14.73 -8.66 8.16
N PHE A 52 -13.60 -9.17 8.66
CA PHE A 52 -13.13 -10.54 8.47
C PHE A 52 -13.06 -10.94 7.00
N ASP A 53 -12.66 -10.00 6.14
CA ASP A 53 -12.64 -10.19 4.70
C ASP A 53 -11.38 -10.95 4.27
N PRO A 54 -11.50 -12.12 3.60
CA PRO A 54 -10.35 -12.86 3.09
C PRO A 54 -9.49 -12.10 2.08
N ALA A 55 -9.97 -10.99 1.50
CA ALA A 55 -9.23 -10.13 0.59
C ALA A 55 -8.05 -9.41 1.28
N ILE A 56 -8.00 -9.35 2.62
CA ILE A 56 -6.83 -8.82 3.34
C ILE A 56 -5.54 -9.57 2.97
N ALA A 57 -5.62 -10.85 2.62
CA ALA A 57 -4.48 -11.63 2.15
C ALA A 57 -3.94 -11.15 0.79
N ASP A 58 -4.76 -10.47 -0.02
CA ASP A 58 -4.40 -9.95 -1.35
C ASP A 58 -3.68 -8.60 -1.29
N LEU A 59 -3.59 -8.01 -0.10
CA LEU A 59 -2.79 -6.83 0.19
C LEU A 59 -1.28 -7.14 0.31
N TYR A 60 -0.90 -8.41 0.43
CA TYR A 60 0.51 -8.81 0.53
C TYR A 60 1.13 -9.07 -0.84
N SER A 61 2.30 -8.47 -1.08
CA SER A 61 3.16 -8.80 -2.21
C SER A 61 3.53 -10.29 -2.17
N ASP A 62 3.72 -10.90 -3.34
CA ASP A 62 4.19 -12.29 -3.43
C ASP A 62 5.66 -12.45 -2.99
N ASP A 63 6.38 -11.34 -2.81
CA ASP A 63 7.74 -11.30 -2.27
C ASP A 63 7.80 -10.74 -0.83
N ALA A 64 6.66 -10.65 -0.14
CA ALA A 64 6.61 -10.01 1.18
C ALA A 64 7.44 -10.77 2.23
N VAL A 65 8.18 -10.02 3.05
CA VAL A 65 8.93 -10.55 4.19
C VAL A 65 8.08 -10.48 5.44
N ILE A 66 7.66 -11.64 5.96
CA ILE A 66 6.78 -11.71 7.15
C ILE A 66 7.57 -12.28 8.32
N LYS A 67 7.82 -11.45 9.32
CA LYS A 67 8.53 -11.83 10.55
C LYS A 67 7.64 -11.62 11.77
N ASN A 68 7.63 -12.61 12.65
CA ASN A 68 6.90 -12.55 13.91
C ASN A 68 7.81 -12.95 15.07
N THR A 69 7.80 -12.18 16.14
CA THR A 69 8.39 -12.58 17.42
C THR A 69 7.30 -13.18 18.30
N GLN A 70 7.40 -14.48 18.58
CA GLN A 70 6.41 -15.19 19.41
C GLN A 70 6.88 -15.28 20.86
N TYR A 71 6.08 -14.75 21.78
CA TYR A 71 6.23 -14.93 23.22
C TYR A 71 5.35 -16.10 23.65
N ARG A 72 5.98 -17.19 24.08
CA ARG A 72 5.28 -18.43 24.45
C ARG A 72 4.91 -18.47 25.93
N ALA A 73 3.92 -19.30 26.24
CA ALA A 73 3.45 -19.57 27.60
C ALA A 73 4.53 -20.17 28.54
N ASP A 74 5.57 -20.79 27.97
CA ASP A 74 6.74 -21.32 28.70
C ASP A 74 7.85 -20.27 28.91
N GLY A 75 7.62 -19.02 28.51
CA GLY A 75 8.56 -17.90 28.64
C GLY A 75 9.57 -17.80 27.49
N LYS A 76 9.56 -18.73 26.52
CA LYS A 76 10.46 -18.65 25.36
C LYS A 76 10.05 -17.55 24.39
N ILE A 77 11.05 -16.87 23.85
CA ILE A 77 10.90 -15.90 22.77
C ILE A 77 11.42 -16.55 21.49
N VAL A 78 10.57 -16.68 20.48
CA VAL A 78 10.91 -17.38 19.24
C VAL A 78 10.70 -16.48 18.04
N PRO A 79 11.78 -16.07 17.35
CA PRO A 79 11.65 -15.38 16.07
C PRO A 79 11.21 -16.38 15.00
N LEU A 80 10.25 -15.97 14.18
CA LEU A 80 9.68 -16.76 13.10
C LEU A 80 9.71 -15.93 11.81
N THR A 81 10.14 -16.54 10.71
CA THR A 81 9.90 -16.02 9.37
C THR A 81 8.86 -16.92 8.70
N LYS A 82 7.78 -16.33 8.17
CA LYS A 82 6.69 -17.07 7.54
C LYS A 82 6.84 -17.00 6.02
N PRO A 83 6.85 -18.13 5.29
CA PRO A 83 6.77 -18.12 3.84
C PRO A 83 5.48 -17.44 3.39
N VAL A 84 5.60 -16.42 2.54
CA VAL A 84 4.47 -15.54 2.18
C VAL A 84 3.31 -16.26 1.53
N ALA A 85 3.56 -17.21 0.62
CA ALA A 85 2.50 -18.03 0.02
C ALA A 85 1.68 -18.78 1.09
N LYS A 86 2.36 -19.39 2.07
CA LYS A 86 1.71 -20.08 3.19
C LYS A 86 0.99 -19.09 4.11
N TYR A 87 1.57 -17.93 4.37
CA TYR A 87 0.96 -16.89 5.21
C TYR A 87 -0.35 -16.38 4.58
N LYS A 88 -0.34 -16.03 3.28
CA LYS A 88 -1.52 -15.58 2.55
C LYS A 88 -2.63 -16.63 2.57
N GLN A 89 -2.30 -17.90 2.37
CA GLN A 89 -3.28 -18.99 2.46
C GLN A 89 -3.88 -19.09 3.87
N VAL A 90 -3.04 -19.17 4.91
CA VAL A 90 -3.50 -19.28 6.30
C VAL A 90 -4.36 -18.08 6.70
N LEU A 91 -3.94 -16.86 6.36
CA LEU A 91 -4.69 -15.64 6.65
C LEU A 91 -6.06 -15.67 5.97
N ARG A 92 -6.12 -16.07 4.69
CA ARG A 92 -7.37 -16.18 3.94
C ARG A 92 -8.33 -17.18 4.57
N ASP A 93 -7.84 -18.36 4.91
CA ASP A 93 -8.65 -19.42 5.53
C ASP A 93 -9.09 -19.03 6.94
N TYR A 94 -8.22 -18.34 7.68
CA TYR A 94 -8.51 -17.83 9.02
C TYR A 94 -9.64 -16.79 9.01
N MET A 95 -9.61 -15.83 8.08
CA MET A 95 -10.65 -14.80 7.94
C MET A 95 -12.02 -15.41 7.59
N LYS A 96 -12.05 -16.42 6.72
CA LYS A 96 -13.29 -17.12 6.34
C LYS A 96 -13.95 -17.92 7.47
N THR A 97 -13.15 -18.39 8.43
CA THR A 97 -13.59 -19.40 9.40
C THR A 97 -13.51 -18.86 10.82
N LYS A 98 -12.32 -18.92 11.41
CA LYS A 98 -12.12 -18.77 12.85
C LYS A 98 -12.15 -17.32 13.31
N ALA A 99 -11.64 -16.37 12.52
CA ALA A 99 -11.51 -14.98 12.95
C ALA A 99 -12.87 -14.39 13.36
N ARG A 100 -13.90 -14.56 12.51
CA ARG A 100 -15.27 -14.13 12.79
C ARG A 100 -15.88 -14.86 13.98
N GLN A 101 -15.65 -16.16 14.09
CA GLN A 101 -16.22 -16.98 15.17
C GLN A 101 -15.76 -16.53 16.56
N ILE A 102 -14.50 -16.11 16.68
CA ILE A 102 -13.92 -15.70 17.96
C ILE A 102 -13.87 -14.18 18.15
N GLY A 103 -14.29 -13.40 17.14
CA GLY A 103 -14.20 -11.94 17.17
C GLY A 103 -12.76 -11.43 17.22
N ASP A 104 -11.86 -12.06 16.47
CA ASP A 104 -10.44 -11.68 16.42
C ASP A 104 -10.26 -10.40 15.61
N VAL A 105 -10.22 -9.28 16.33
CA VAL A 105 -10.04 -7.95 15.76
C VAL A 105 -8.98 -7.22 16.56
N SER A 106 -8.25 -6.34 15.89
CA SER A 106 -7.27 -5.49 16.52
C SER A 106 -7.68 -4.03 16.51
N ASN A 107 -7.27 -3.31 17.56
CA ASN A 107 -7.31 -1.85 17.58
C ASN A 107 -5.89 -1.30 17.40
N TYR A 108 -5.77 -0.28 16.57
CA TYR A 108 -4.48 0.33 16.21
C TYR A 108 -4.39 1.74 16.76
N SER A 109 -3.21 2.11 17.26
CA SER A 109 -2.91 3.45 17.79
C SER A 109 -1.45 3.83 17.57
N ASN A 110 -1.10 5.08 17.89
CA ASN A 110 0.26 5.61 17.80
C ASN A 110 0.89 5.42 16.40
N ASP A 111 0.12 5.70 15.36
CA ASP A 111 0.54 5.49 13.99
C ASP A 111 1.57 6.53 13.54
N THR A 112 2.67 6.05 12.99
CA THR A 112 3.73 6.87 12.40
C THR A 112 4.02 6.41 10.98
N TYR A 113 4.35 7.36 10.11
CA TYR A 113 4.58 7.14 8.70
C TYR A 113 5.90 7.79 8.32
N SER A 114 6.78 7.02 7.67
CA SER A 114 8.06 7.52 7.17
C SER A 114 8.32 6.97 5.78
N VAL A 115 8.75 7.84 4.87
CA VAL A 115 9.09 7.42 3.50
C VAL A 115 10.41 6.66 3.54
N GLU A 116 10.43 5.48 2.92
CA GLU A 116 11.60 4.60 2.81
C GLU A 116 11.77 4.25 1.33
N GLY A 117 12.61 5.02 0.63
CA GLY A 117 12.73 4.94 -0.83
C GLY A 117 11.42 5.31 -1.55
N GLY A 118 10.87 4.36 -2.33
CA GLY A 118 9.58 4.51 -3.02
C GLY A 118 8.38 3.95 -2.25
N LYS A 119 8.56 3.65 -0.96
CA LYS A 119 7.56 3.01 -0.09
C LYS A 119 7.39 3.82 1.20
N VAL A 120 6.44 3.43 2.03
CA VAL A 120 6.18 4.04 3.33
C VAL A 120 6.21 2.97 4.40
N ARG A 121 7.04 3.22 5.40
CA ARG A 121 7.09 2.47 6.64
C ARG A 121 5.99 2.99 7.56
N ILE A 122 5.05 2.13 7.89
CA ILE A 122 4.01 2.34 8.89
C ILE A 122 4.46 1.65 10.18
N LYS A 123 4.35 2.33 11.32
CA LYS A 123 4.49 1.71 12.64
C LYS A 123 3.29 2.07 13.48
N VAL A 124 2.73 1.08 14.15
CA VAL A 124 1.54 1.20 15.00
C VAL A 124 1.71 0.36 16.26
N THR A 125 0.95 0.69 17.29
CA THR A 125 0.65 -0.22 18.40
C THR A 125 -0.65 -0.95 18.10
N ARG A 126 -0.62 -2.29 18.10
CA ARG A 126 -1.76 -3.16 17.90
C ARG A 126 -2.20 -3.77 19.23
N TYR A 127 -3.41 -3.47 19.68
CA TYR A 127 -4.09 -4.19 20.76
C TYR A 127 -4.92 -5.34 20.17
N SER A 128 -4.56 -6.59 20.47
CA SER A 128 -5.32 -7.78 20.04
C SER A 128 -6.51 -8.03 20.97
N SER A 129 -7.72 -8.21 20.43
CA SER A 129 -8.91 -8.58 21.21
C SER A 129 -8.78 -9.97 21.83
N ILE A 130 -8.02 -10.88 21.21
CA ILE A 130 -7.86 -12.27 21.67
C ILE A 130 -6.72 -12.37 22.68
N GLU A 131 -5.56 -11.81 22.35
CA GLU A 131 -4.40 -11.87 23.24
C GLU A 131 -4.55 -10.91 24.43
N LYS A 132 -5.40 -9.86 24.33
CA LYS A 132 -5.55 -8.78 25.32
C LYS A 132 -4.20 -8.12 25.67
N VAL A 133 -3.34 -7.96 24.66
CA VAL A 133 -2.01 -7.36 24.78
C VAL A 133 -1.80 -6.37 23.64
N SER A 134 -1.13 -5.26 23.96
CA SER A 134 -0.64 -4.29 22.98
C SER A 134 0.78 -4.65 22.57
N SER A 135 1.04 -4.71 21.26
CA SER A 135 2.36 -5.01 20.69
C SER A 135 2.66 -4.10 19.49
N PRO A 136 3.94 -3.77 19.22
CA PRO A 136 4.29 -3.02 18.03
C PRO A 136 4.07 -3.85 16.76
N VAL A 137 3.58 -3.20 15.72
CA VAL A 137 3.54 -3.73 14.35
C VAL A 137 4.20 -2.72 13.42
N SER A 138 5.01 -3.21 12.49
CA SER A 138 5.58 -2.41 11.42
C SER A 138 5.30 -3.01 10.07
N MET A 139 4.83 -2.18 9.13
CA MET A 139 4.55 -2.58 7.76
C MET A 139 5.31 -1.68 6.78
N LEU A 140 5.95 -2.27 5.77
CA LEU A 140 6.46 -1.51 4.61
C LEU A 140 5.45 -1.63 3.48
N VAL A 141 4.84 -0.51 3.08
CA VAL A 141 3.79 -0.50 2.06
C VAL A 141 4.15 0.39 0.88
N GLY A 142 3.63 0.09 -0.29
CA GLY A 142 3.78 0.99 -1.44
C GLY A 142 3.26 0.38 -2.73
N PRO A 143 3.34 1.12 -3.84
CA PRO A 143 2.95 0.60 -5.14
C PRO A 143 3.94 -0.47 -5.62
N ASP A 144 3.42 -1.44 -6.38
CA ASP A 144 4.19 -2.27 -7.31
C ASP A 144 4.39 -1.57 -8.67
N ALA A 145 4.93 -2.29 -9.65
CA ALA A 145 5.15 -1.77 -11.00
C ALA A 145 3.85 -1.39 -11.74
N THR A 146 2.70 -1.91 -11.31
CA THR A 146 1.37 -1.59 -11.88
C THR A 146 0.68 -0.45 -11.13
N GLY A 147 1.25 0.01 -10.02
CA GLY A 147 0.64 1.00 -9.13
C GLY A 147 -0.27 0.41 -8.07
N LYS A 148 -0.44 -0.93 -8.02
CA LYS A 148 -1.20 -1.61 -6.96
C LYS A 148 -0.44 -1.49 -5.65
N TRP A 149 -1.11 -0.99 -4.61
CA TRP A 149 -0.51 -0.90 -3.28
C TRP A 149 -0.49 -2.26 -2.58
N LEU A 150 0.66 -2.59 -2.01
CA LEU A 150 0.93 -3.87 -1.37
C LEU A 150 1.80 -3.71 -0.12
N ILE A 151 1.74 -4.69 0.76
CA ILE A 151 2.63 -4.90 1.91
C ILE A 151 3.84 -5.71 1.43
N TYR A 152 5.03 -5.17 1.64
CA TYR A 152 6.33 -5.76 1.29
C TYR A 152 7.07 -6.32 2.50
N GLU A 153 6.76 -5.81 3.69
CA GLU A 153 7.30 -6.34 4.95
C GLU A 153 6.26 -6.18 6.03
N GLU A 154 6.12 -7.19 6.89
CA GLU A 154 5.42 -7.09 8.17
C GLU A 154 6.32 -7.63 9.28
N LEU A 155 6.51 -6.81 10.31
CA LEU A 155 7.16 -7.16 11.56
C LEU A 155 6.11 -7.07 12.67
N SER A 156 5.83 -8.18 13.35
CA SER A 156 4.81 -8.23 14.40
C SER A 156 5.24 -9.09 15.58
N GLU A 157 4.49 -9.01 16.67
CA GLU A 157 4.64 -9.89 17.82
C GLU A 157 3.37 -10.74 18.01
N SER A 158 3.49 -11.86 18.71
CA SER A 158 2.32 -12.64 19.15
C SER A 158 2.56 -13.18 20.56
N HIS A 159 1.51 -13.21 21.38
CA HIS A 159 1.57 -13.63 22.77
C HIS A 159 0.66 -14.83 23.00
N GLN A 160 1.26 -16.00 23.14
CA GLN A 160 0.53 -17.20 23.52
C GLN A 160 0.32 -17.19 25.03
N LYS A 161 -0.91 -16.94 25.46
CA LYS A 161 -1.29 -17.06 26.87
C LYS A 161 -1.36 -18.53 27.31
N ARG A 162 -1.12 -18.73 28.61
CA ARG A 162 -1.42 -19.98 29.32
C ARG A 162 -2.91 -20.20 29.41
#